data_AF-A0A7R8VXF6-F1
#
_entry.id   AF-A0A7R8VXF6-F1
#
_cell.length_a   1.000
_cell.length_b   1.000
_cell.length_c   1.000
_cell.angle_alpha   90.00
_cell.angle_beta   90.00
_cell.angle_gamma   90.00
#
_symmetry.space_group_name_H-M   'P 1'
#
loop_
_entity.id
_entity.type
_entity.pdbx_description
1 polymer ?
#
loop_
_entity_poly.entity_id
_entity_poly.type
_entity_poly.pdbx_seq_one_letter_code
_entity_poly.pdbx_strand_id
1 'polypeptide(L)'
;CFFLFQAREPRREAYAWSESQDQILVTWCTGEECTMHILVVHAIIILLTFGPGQDPDLFESLLEVWFPLDKEPPKAYLVDTSEEALLIPDWLKLKMIRSQVDRLVDAALIDLEPNQLVLFIQSFGIPVKSMRYSLF
;
A
#
# COMPACT_ATOMS: atom_id res chain seq x y z
N CYS A 1 5.68 -10.60 -19.28
CA CYS A 1 5.68 -9.32 -20.04
C CYS A 1 4.43 -9.07 -20.90
N PHE A 2 3.27 -9.69 -20.64
CA PHE A 2 2.03 -9.38 -21.38
C PHE A 2 1.18 -8.30 -20.67
N PHE A 3 1.21 -8.29 -19.33
CA PHE A 3 0.45 -7.34 -18.49
C PHE A 3 0.82 -5.87 -18.70
N LEU A 4 2.11 -5.55 -18.89
CA LEU A 4 2.58 -4.17 -19.12
C LEU A 4 2.11 -3.60 -20.46
N PHE A 5 1.85 -4.44 -21.46
CA PHE A 5 1.34 -4.00 -22.76
C PHE A 5 -0.18 -3.77 -22.71
N GLN A 6 -0.91 -4.58 -21.94
CA GLN A 6 -2.35 -4.45 -21.76
C GLN A 6 -2.75 -3.20 -20.96
N ALA A 7 -1.85 -2.70 -20.11
CA ALA A 7 -2.03 -1.44 -19.37
C ALA A 7 -1.94 -0.16 -20.23
N ARG A 8 -1.58 -0.28 -21.52
CA ARG A 8 -1.37 0.86 -22.44
C ARG A 8 -2.44 1.04 -23.52
N GLU A 9 -3.51 0.25 -23.53
CA GLU A 9 -4.60 0.42 -24.52
C GLU A 9 -5.57 1.54 -24.10
N PRO A 10 -5.92 2.49 -24.99
CA PRO A 10 -6.90 3.53 -24.68
C PRO A 10 -8.33 2.99 -24.85
N ARG A 11 -9.12 3.21 -23.78
CA ARG A 11 -10.59 3.17 -23.64
C ARG A 11 -11.35 2.15 -24.51
N ARG A 12 -11.77 1.04 -23.87
CA ARG A 12 -13.03 0.38 -24.24
C ARG A 12 -14.19 1.06 -23.52
N GLU A 13 -15.14 1.48 -24.33
CA GLU A 13 -16.38 2.15 -23.93
C GLU A 13 -17.25 1.24 -23.05
N ALA A 14 -17.99 1.89 -22.15
CA ALA A 14 -19.04 1.36 -21.28
C ALA A 14 -18.57 0.47 -20.12
N TYR A 15 -17.91 1.05 -19.12
CA TYR A 15 -17.96 0.50 -17.77
C TYR A 15 -19.38 0.71 -17.23
N ALA A 16 -20.08 -0.39 -16.96
CA ALA A 16 -21.30 -0.37 -16.20
C ALA A 16 -21.00 0.28 -14.84
N TRP A 17 -21.85 1.20 -14.40
CA TRP A 17 -21.71 1.97 -13.15
C TRP A 17 -21.48 1.13 -11.87
N SER A 18 -21.56 -0.20 -11.95
CA SER A 18 -21.26 -1.14 -10.88
C SER A 18 -19.79 -1.59 -10.81
N GLU A 19 -19.00 -1.42 -11.88
CA GLU A 19 -17.60 -1.87 -11.94
C GLU A 19 -16.57 -0.75 -11.67
N SER A 20 -17.02 0.51 -11.57
CA SER A 20 -16.16 1.67 -11.33
C SER A 20 -16.02 2.04 -9.85
N GLN A 21 -16.88 1.53 -8.96
CA GLN A 21 -16.93 1.95 -7.55
C GLN A 21 -15.63 1.71 -6.76
N ASP A 22 -14.78 0.80 -7.24
CA ASP A 22 -13.51 0.46 -6.60
C ASP A 22 -12.28 0.74 -7.49
N GLN A 23 -12.47 1.50 -8.58
CA GLN A 23 -11.38 1.97 -9.42
C GLN A 23 -10.80 3.27 -8.87
N ILE A 24 -9.49 3.26 -8.72
CA ILE A 24 -8.70 4.38 -8.24
C ILE A 24 -7.69 4.79 -9.30
N LEU A 25 -7.50 6.09 -9.44
CA LEU A 25 -6.39 6.68 -10.17
C LEU A 25 -5.23 6.85 -9.20
N VAL A 26 -4.20 6.04 -9.35
CA VAL A 26 -2.96 6.14 -8.58
C VAL A 26 -2.01 7.08 -9.31
N THR A 27 -1.45 8.04 -8.58
CA THR A 27 -0.52 9.04 -9.07
C THR A 27 0.77 8.95 -8.26
N TRP A 28 1.90 8.89 -8.95
CA TRP A 28 3.22 8.88 -8.34
C TRP A 28 3.86 10.26 -8.41
N CYS A 29 4.77 10.55 -7.49
CA CYS A 29 5.56 11.78 -7.49
C CYS A 29 6.42 11.97 -8.76
N THR A 30 6.60 10.94 -9.57
CA THR A 30 7.24 10.98 -10.90
C THR A 30 6.36 11.62 -11.98
N GLY A 31 5.07 11.84 -11.70
CA GLY A 31 4.07 12.27 -12.68
C GLY A 31 3.47 11.11 -13.50
N GLU A 32 3.81 9.87 -13.15
CA GLU A 32 3.16 8.69 -13.71
C GLU A 32 1.79 8.50 -13.05
N GLU A 33 0.81 8.05 -13.84
CA GLU A 33 -0.56 7.83 -13.39
C GLU A 33 -1.07 6.49 -13.93
N CYS A 34 -1.81 5.75 -13.10
CA CYS A 34 -2.38 4.45 -13.49
C CYS A 34 -3.75 4.25 -12.84
N THR A 35 -4.74 3.86 -13.66
CA THR A 35 -6.05 3.45 -13.17
C THR A 35 -6.04 1.96 -12.85
N MET A 36 -6.35 1.60 -11.61
CA MET A 36 -6.46 0.20 -11.19
C MET A 36 -7.50 0.02 -10.10
N HIS A 37 -7.87 -1.23 -9.84
CA HIS A 37 -8.78 -1.56 -8.75
C HIS A 37 -8.03 -1.49 -7.41
N ILE A 38 -8.66 -0.92 -6.37
CA ILE A 38 -8.05 -0.79 -5.04
C ILE A 38 -7.57 -2.13 -4.45
N LEU A 39 -8.28 -3.23 -4.74
CA LEU A 39 -7.89 -4.57 -4.29
C LEU A 39 -6.57 -5.05 -4.90
N VAL A 40 -6.19 -4.56 -6.09
CA VAL A 40 -4.88 -4.85 -6.69
C VAL A 40 -3.78 -4.21 -5.86
N VAL A 41 -3.96 -2.96 -5.44
CA VAL A 41 -3.02 -2.26 -4.55
C VAL A 41 -2.90 -3.00 -3.23
N HIS A 42 -4.03 -3.35 -2.62
CA HIS A 42 -4.04 -4.12 -1.37
C HIS A 42 -3.32 -5.47 -1.52
N ALA A 43 -3.55 -6.19 -2.62
CA ALA A 43 -2.90 -7.47 -2.88
C ALA A 43 -1.38 -7.30 -3.00
N ILE A 44 -0.90 -6.23 -3.65
CA ILE A 44 0.53 -5.93 -3.76
C ILE A 44 1.13 -5.62 -2.39
N ILE A 45 0.49 -4.77 -1.58
CA ILE A 45 0.98 -4.46 -0.23
C ILE A 45 1.00 -5.72 0.65
N ILE A 46 -0.05 -6.54 0.58
CA ILE A 46 -0.09 -7.84 1.26
C ILE A 46 1.07 -8.72 0.78
N LEU A 47 1.35 -8.78 -0.51
CA LEU A 47 2.46 -9.55 -1.05
C LEU A 47 3.79 -9.07 -0.47
N LEU A 48 3.99 -7.75 -0.39
CA LEU A 48 5.18 -7.16 0.21
C LEU A 48 5.35 -7.55 1.68
N THR A 49 4.26 -7.78 2.42
CA THR A 49 4.37 -8.21 3.84
C THR A 49 5.01 -9.59 4.03
N PHE A 50 5.04 -10.44 2.99
CA PHE A 50 5.67 -11.76 3.05
C PHE A 50 7.20 -11.73 2.85
N GLY A 51 7.76 -10.60 2.41
CA GLY A 51 9.20 -10.42 2.19
C GLY A 51 9.68 -10.83 0.78
N PRO A 52 11.01 -10.81 0.54
CA PRO A 52 11.61 -10.83 -0.81
C PRO A 52 11.49 -12.14 -1.62
N GLY A 53 10.94 -13.22 -1.03
CA GLY A 53 10.67 -14.45 -1.76
C GLY A 53 11.88 -15.01 -2.52
N GLN A 54 11.70 -15.32 -3.80
CA GLN A 54 12.74 -15.85 -4.70
C GLN A 54 13.41 -14.77 -5.56
N ASP A 55 12.84 -13.57 -5.66
CA ASP A 55 13.32 -12.48 -6.52
C ASP A 55 13.42 -11.19 -5.69
N PRO A 56 14.57 -10.97 -5.01
CA PRO A 56 14.77 -9.81 -4.16
C PRO A 56 14.81 -8.50 -4.94
N ASP A 57 15.28 -8.53 -6.20
CA ASP A 57 15.40 -7.32 -7.03
C ASP A 57 14.01 -6.80 -7.43
N LEU A 58 13.10 -7.71 -7.80
CA LEU A 58 11.70 -7.37 -8.06
C LEU A 58 11.00 -6.88 -6.80
N PHE A 59 11.28 -7.51 -5.66
CA PHE A 59 10.71 -7.10 -4.38
C PHE A 59 11.12 -5.67 -4.00
N GLU A 60 12.41 -5.34 -4.05
CA GLU A 60 12.89 -3.98 -3.76
C GLU A 60 12.34 -2.96 -4.75
N SER A 61 12.25 -3.32 -6.03
CA SER A 61 11.65 -2.46 -7.06
C SER A 61 10.18 -2.15 -6.77
N LEU A 62 9.39 -3.17 -6.40
CA LEU A 62 7.99 -2.99 -6.00
C LEU A 62 7.87 -2.18 -4.71
N LEU A 63 8.77 -2.42 -3.77
CA LEU A 63 8.78 -1.69 -2.51
C LEU A 63 9.06 -0.21 -2.76
N GLU A 64 10.01 0.14 -3.63
CA GLU A 64 10.31 1.53 -3.99
C GLU A 64 9.14 2.23 -4.71
N VAL A 65 8.32 1.48 -5.46
CA VAL A 65 7.13 2.03 -6.15
C VAL A 65 6.02 2.41 -5.17
N TRP A 66 5.82 1.64 -4.09
CA TRP A 66 4.72 1.85 -3.14
C TRP A 66 5.14 2.54 -1.83
N PHE A 67 6.39 2.34 -1.42
CA PHE A 67 7.01 2.83 -0.19
C PHE A 67 8.43 3.36 -0.49
N PRO A 68 8.55 4.42 -1.30
CA PRO A 68 9.84 5.05 -1.59
C PRO A 68 10.47 5.62 -0.32
N LEU A 69 11.81 5.54 -0.20
CA LEU A 69 12.51 6.10 0.97
C LEU A 69 12.64 7.63 0.93
N ASP A 70 12.92 8.18 -0.25
CA ASP A 70 13.28 9.59 -0.42
C ASP A 70 12.16 10.43 -1.08
N LYS A 71 10.99 9.83 -1.32
CA LYS A 71 9.89 10.48 -2.04
C LYS A 71 8.57 10.31 -1.31
N GLU A 72 7.59 11.13 -1.67
CA GLU A 72 6.23 10.95 -1.19
C GLU A 72 5.64 9.61 -1.72
N PRO A 73 4.87 8.88 -0.89
CA PRO A 73 4.15 7.69 -1.32
C PRO A 73 3.11 8.07 -2.40
N PRO A 74 2.71 7.10 -3.24
CA PRO A 74 1.70 7.35 -4.26
C PRO A 74 0.38 7.80 -3.64
N LYS A 75 -0.31 8.74 -4.29
CA LYS A 75 -1.63 9.22 -3.90
C LYS A 75 -2.67 8.58 -4.82
N ALA A 76 -3.84 8.28 -4.27
CA ALA A 76 -4.94 7.74 -5.07
C ALA A 76 -6.16 8.64 -5.01
N TYR A 77 -6.88 8.69 -6.12
CA TYR A 77 -8.13 9.43 -6.24
C TYR A 77 -9.22 8.51 -6.79
N LEU A 78 -10.44 8.63 -6.29
CA LEU A 78 -11.60 7.96 -6.85
C LEU A 78 -11.87 8.50 -8.26
N VAL A 79 -12.06 7.62 -9.24
CA VAL A 79 -12.26 8.03 -10.64
C VAL A 79 -13.57 8.82 -10.81
N ASP A 80 -14.58 8.51 -10.01
CA ASP A 80 -15.92 9.09 -10.13
C ASP A 80 -16.04 10.45 -9.41
N THR A 81 -15.50 10.58 -8.20
CA THR A 81 -15.64 11.80 -7.37
C THR A 81 -14.39 12.69 -7.35
N SER A 82 -13.25 12.19 -7.85
CA SER A 82 -11.93 12.84 -7.71
C SER A 82 -11.52 13.12 -6.26
N GLU A 83 -12.15 12.45 -5.29
CA GLU A 83 -11.78 12.53 -3.88
C GLU A 83 -10.55 11.66 -3.62
N GLU A 84 -9.71 12.08 -2.67
CA GLU A 84 -8.56 11.30 -2.25
C GLU A 84 -9.01 9.98 -1.63
N ALA A 85 -8.59 8.88 -2.24
CA ALA A 85 -8.89 7.53 -1.80
C ALA A 85 -7.83 7.06 -0.79
N LEU A 86 -8.29 6.51 0.32
CA LEU A 86 -7.40 5.90 1.30
C LEU A 86 -6.83 4.58 0.75
N LEU A 87 -5.58 4.61 0.29
CA LEU A 87 -4.88 3.43 -0.25
C LEU A 87 -4.62 2.34 0.79
N ILE A 88 -4.33 2.75 2.02
CA ILE A 88 -3.89 1.84 3.09
C ILE A 88 -4.89 1.96 4.25
N PRO A 89 -5.95 1.13 4.26
CA PRO A 89 -6.91 1.10 5.36
C PRO A 89 -6.30 0.52 6.64
N ASP A 90 -6.91 0.80 7.79
CA ASP A 90 -6.41 0.40 9.11
C ASP A 90 -6.10 -1.10 9.21
N TRP A 91 -6.97 -1.97 8.69
CA TRP A 91 -6.73 -3.43 8.72
C TRP A 91 -5.46 -3.84 7.97
N LEU A 92 -5.06 -3.09 6.93
CA LEU A 92 -3.85 -3.33 6.16
C LEU A 92 -2.62 -2.78 6.89
N LYS A 93 -2.74 -1.60 7.53
CA LYS A 93 -1.72 -1.07 8.45
C LYS A 93 -1.40 -2.07 9.56
N LEU A 94 -2.43 -2.67 10.18
CA LEU A 94 -2.26 -3.70 11.22
C LEU A 94 -1.44 -4.90 10.74
N LYS A 95 -1.61 -5.29 9.46
CA LYS A 95 -0.83 -6.38 8.85
C LYS A 95 0.60 -5.97 8.57
N MET A 96 0.82 -4.74 8.11
CA MET A 96 2.14 -4.18 7.81
C MET A 96 3.02 -4.04 9.07
N ILE A 97 2.46 -3.63 10.21
CA ILE A 97 3.20 -3.53 11.49
C ILE A 97 3.79 -4.88 11.92
N ARG A 98 3.18 -6.00 11.51
CA ARG A 98 3.66 -7.35 11.81
C ARG A 98 4.64 -7.90 10.77
N SER A 99 4.90 -7.15 9.70
CA SER A 99 5.84 -7.57 8.67
C SER A 99 7.27 -7.58 9.20
N GLN A 100 8.13 -8.40 8.59
CA GLN A 100 9.57 -8.39 8.84
C GLN A 100 10.29 -7.26 8.08
N VAL A 101 9.57 -6.54 7.22
CA VAL A 101 10.08 -5.48 6.35
C VAL A 101 9.93 -4.15 7.07
N ASP A 102 11.04 -3.60 7.57
CA ASP A 102 11.02 -2.42 8.44
C ASP A 102 10.35 -1.20 7.77
N ARG A 103 10.58 -0.99 6.46
CA ARG A 103 9.92 0.09 5.69
C ARG A 103 8.38 0.02 5.72
N LEU A 104 7.79 -1.18 5.71
CA LEU A 104 6.34 -1.35 5.81
C LEU A 104 5.85 -1.06 7.23
N VAL A 105 6.63 -1.43 8.24
CA VAL A 105 6.32 -1.13 9.65
C VAL A 105 6.31 0.38 9.86
N ASP A 106 7.35 1.08 9.39
CA ASP A 106 7.46 2.53 9.52
C ASP A 106 6.29 3.24 8.83
N ALA A 107 5.98 2.85 7.58
CA ALA A 107 4.85 3.43 6.84
C ALA A 107 3.49 3.18 7.51
N ALA A 108 3.30 2.04 8.18
CA ALA A 108 2.07 1.73 8.88
C ALA A 108 1.91 2.45 10.23
N LEU A 109 3.01 2.88 10.83
CA LEU A 109 3.01 3.69 12.05
C LEU A 109 2.72 5.17 11.77
N ILE A 110 2.93 5.63 10.54
CA ILE A 110 2.54 6.98 10.09
C ILE A 110 1.01 7.10 10.19
N ASP A 111 0.56 8.16 10.87
CA ASP A 111 -0.83 8.49 11.13
C ASP A 111 -1.60 7.43 11.95
N LEU A 112 -0.91 6.60 12.73
CA LEU A 112 -1.58 5.70 13.66
C LEU A 112 -1.92 6.43 14.97
N GLU A 113 -3.21 6.54 15.28
CA GLU A 113 -3.65 7.15 16.53
C GLU A 113 -3.30 6.27 17.75
N PRO A 114 -3.03 6.86 18.93
CA PRO A 114 -2.68 6.12 20.15
C PRO A 114 -3.73 5.10 20.61
N ASN A 115 -5.02 5.38 20.36
CA ASN A 115 -6.13 4.47 20.65
C ASN A 115 -6.06 3.17 19.81
N GLN A 116 -5.63 3.26 18.56
CA GLN A 116 -5.46 2.11 17.65
C GLN A 116 -4.23 1.29 18.02
N LEU A 117 -3.15 1.94 18.49
CA LEU A 117 -1.99 1.26 19.08
C LEU A 117 -2.38 0.44 20.32
N VAL A 118 -3.25 0.96 21.19
CA VAL A 118 -3.72 0.24 22.38
C VAL A 118 -4.53 -1.00 21.99
N LEU A 119 -5.45 -0.88 21.03
CA LEU A 119 -6.19 -2.02 20.47
C LEU A 119 -5.23 -3.06 19.86
N PHE A 120 -4.17 -2.62 19.20
CA PHE A 120 -3.15 -3.51 18.65
C PHE A 120 -2.40 -4.29 19.74
N ILE A 121 -1.92 -3.61 20.79
CA ILE A 121 -1.23 -4.24 21.92
C ILE A 121 -2.14 -5.24 22.65
N GLN A 122 -3.41 -4.87 22.87
CA GLN A 122 -4.40 -5.72 23.55
C GLN A 122 -4.80 -6.95 22.73
N SER A 123 -4.94 -6.80 21.41
CA SER A 123 -5.43 -7.86 20.54
C SER A 123 -4.33 -8.85 20.12
N PHE A 124 -3.07 -8.38 20.03
CA PHE A 124 -2.01 -9.13 19.32
C PHE A 124 -0.68 -9.26 20.07
N GLY A 125 -0.54 -8.63 21.25
CA GLY A 125 0.71 -8.58 22.01
C GLY A 125 1.73 -7.58 21.45
N ILE A 126 2.72 -7.19 22.27
CA ILE A 126 3.73 -6.18 21.91
C ILE A 126 4.63 -6.73 20.78
N PRO A 127 4.90 -5.95 19.71
CA PRO A 127 5.91 -6.32 18.72
C PRO A 127 7.30 -6.27 19.36
N VAL A 128 7.96 -7.42 19.43
CA VAL A 128 9.25 -7.65 20.13
C VAL A 128 10.41 -6.79 19.58
N LYS A 129 10.24 -6.13 18.42
CA LYS A 129 11.25 -5.20 17.87
C LYS A 129 11.18 -3.78 18.43
N SER A 130 10.05 -3.34 19.00
CA SER A 130 9.92 -1.98 19.57
C SER A 130 10.43 -1.84 21.01
N MET A 131 10.91 -2.92 21.64
CA MET A 131 11.52 -2.87 22.98
C MET A 131 12.99 -2.44 22.99
N ARG A 132 13.61 -2.15 21.83
CA ARG A 132 15.06 -1.87 21.78
C ARG A 132 15.44 -0.39 21.93
N TYR A 133 14.48 0.54 21.93
CA TYR A 133 14.74 1.98 22.09
C TYR A 133 14.29 2.58 23.44
N SER A 134 13.76 1.78 24.37
CA SER A 134 13.37 2.22 25.72
C SER A 134 14.36 1.85 26.83
N LEU A 135 15.53 1.31 26.47
CA LEU A 135 16.62 0.99 27.38
C LEU A 135 17.94 1.42 26.74
N PHE A 136 18.23 2.73 26.77
CA PHE A 136 19.53 3.33 27.10
C PHE A 136 19.37 4.84 27.24
#